data_AF-A0A4P8EHB9-F1
#
_entry.id   AF-A0A4P8EHB9-F1
#
_cell.length_a   1.000
_cell.length_b   1.000
_cell.length_c   1.000
_cell.angle_alpha   90.00
_cell.angle_beta   90.00
_cell.angle_gamma   90.00
#
_symmetry.space_group_name_H-M   'P 1'
#
loop_
_entity.id
_entity.type
_entity.pdbx_description
1 polymer ?
#
loop_
_entity_poly.entity_id
_entity_poly.type
_entity_poly.pdbx_seq_one_letter_code
_entity_poly.pdbx_strand_id
1 'polypeptide(L)'
;MKAPDMAKPPPLSIPVGTEFSVRVTPKAARNTITTDNDQIRVYVTTVPEDGKATAAVIKLLAKALGVAKSRLVLVRGATSRDKVFRLE
;
A
#
# COMPACT_ATOMS: atom_id res chain seq x y z
N MET A 1 -6.55 -20.01 -3.08
CA MET A 1 -5.90 -18.79 -3.59
C MET A 1 -6.99 -17.84 -4.08
N LYS A 2 -7.29 -16.72 -3.39
CA LYS A 2 -8.14 -15.65 -3.95
C LYS A 2 -7.35 -14.35 -3.96
N ALA A 3 -6.77 -14.01 -5.12
CA ALA A 3 -6.39 -12.64 -5.40
C ALA A 3 -7.68 -11.93 -5.86
N PRO A 4 -8.20 -10.92 -5.14
CA PRO A 4 -9.42 -10.27 -5.55
C PRO A 4 -9.15 -9.38 -6.78
N ASP A 5 -10.07 -9.48 -7.72
CA ASP A 5 -10.47 -8.54 -8.77
C ASP A 5 -9.60 -7.28 -8.90
N MET A 6 -8.55 -7.36 -9.72
CA MET A 6 -7.65 -6.26 -10.04
C MET A 6 -8.24 -5.49 -11.24
N ALA A 7 -9.14 -4.54 -10.98
CA ALA A 7 -9.22 -3.38 -11.85
C ALA A 7 -7.83 -2.74 -11.82
N LYS A 8 -7.12 -2.77 -12.97
CA LYS A 8 -5.74 -2.34 -13.20
C LYS A 8 -5.31 -1.25 -12.19
N PRO A 9 -4.33 -1.51 -11.30
CA PRO A 9 -3.88 -0.48 -10.37
C PRO A 9 -3.45 0.74 -11.18
N PRO A 10 -3.79 1.96 -10.74
CA PRO A 10 -3.34 3.15 -11.44
C PRO A 10 -1.81 3.09 -11.58
N PRO A 11 -1.25 3.56 -12.71
CA PRO A 11 0.19 3.66 -12.84
C PRO A 11 0.69 4.66 -11.78
N LEU A 12 1.15 4.13 -10.65
CA LEU A 12 1.83 4.90 -9.63
C LEU A 12 3.28 5.07 -10.13
N SER A 13 3.58 6.22 -10.73
CA SER A 13 4.95 6.58 -11.09
C SER A 13 5.62 7.24 -9.89
N ILE A 14 6.20 6.41 -9.02
CA ILE A 14 6.99 6.89 -7.88
C ILE A 14 8.47 6.70 -8.22
N PRO A 15 9.30 7.77 -8.22
CA PRO A 15 10.73 7.64 -8.46
C PRO A 15 11.39 6.86 -7.32
N VAL A 16 12.40 6.06 -7.66
CA VAL A 16 13.30 5.46 -6.66
C VAL A 16 13.97 6.58 -5.84
N GLY A 17 14.10 6.38 -4.54
CA GLY A 17 14.56 7.36 -3.55
C GLY A 17 13.46 8.29 -3.04
N THR A 18 12.21 8.17 -3.50
CA THR A 18 11.12 9.08 -3.12
C THR A 18 10.27 8.53 -1.99
N GLU A 19 9.92 9.40 -1.06
CA GLU A 19 8.97 9.15 0.02
C GLU A 19 7.57 9.53 -0.41
N PHE A 20 6.59 8.67 -0.13
CA PHE A 20 5.20 8.89 -0.46
C PHE A 20 4.29 8.48 0.69
N SER A 21 3.21 9.26 0.85
CA SER A 21 2.22 9.04 1.90
C SER A 21 1.10 8.15 1.40
N VAL A 22 0.79 7.13 2.19
CA VAL A 22 -0.22 6.12 1.93
C VAL A 22 -1.17 6.04 3.11
N ARG A 23 -2.45 6.28 2.84
CA ARG A 23 -3.51 6.11 3.82
C ARG A 23 -4.10 4.71 3.71
N VAL A 24 -3.87 3.91 4.74
CA VAL A 24 -4.35 2.54 4.84
C VAL A 24 -5.75 2.53 5.44
N THR A 25 -6.68 1.89 4.75
CA THR A 25 -8.04 1.59 5.23
C THR A 25 -8.15 0.09 5.44
N PRO A 26 -7.88 -0.42 6.66
CA PRO A 26 -8.08 -1.82 6.98
C PRO A 26 -9.57 -2.15 7.10
N LYS A 27 -9.91 -3.45 7.17
CA LYS A 27 -11.30 -3.96 7.20
C LYS A 27 -12.15 -3.49 5.99
N ALA A 28 -11.53 -3.25 4.85
CA ALA A 28 -12.24 -2.95 3.62
C ALA A 28 -12.94 -4.20 3.06
N ALA A 29 -14.01 -4.01 2.26
CA ALA A 29 -14.72 -5.12 1.62
C ALA A 29 -13.85 -5.88 0.59
N ARG A 30 -12.84 -5.22 0.01
CA ARG A 30 -11.91 -5.77 -0.98
C ARG A 30 -10.55 -5.08 -0.92
N ASN A 31 -9.53 -5.75 -1.43
CA ASN A 31 -8.20 -5.15 -1.56
C ASN A 31 -8.17 -4.26 -2.81
N THR A 32 -7.97 -2.95 -2.64
CA THR A 32 -7.89 -2.01 -3.77
C THR A 32 -6.96 -0.84 -3.46
N ILE A 33 -6.42 -0.21 -4.49
CA ILE A 33 -5.59 1.00 -4.39
C ILE A 33 -6.30 2.08 -5.17
N THR A 34 -6.52 3.22 -4.53
CA THR A 34 -7.03 4.43 -5.19
C THR A 34 -6.07 5.58 -4.93
N THR A 35 -6.09 6.55 -5.83
CA THR A 35 -5.29 7.76 -5.71
C THR A 35 -6.26 8.94 -5.84
N ASP A 36 -6.28 9.81 -4.84
CA ASP A 36 -7.20 10.95 -4.77
C ASP A 36 -6.40 12.19 -4.38
N ASN A 37 -6.38 13.22 -5.24
CA ASN A 37 -5.71 14.50 -4.98
C ASN A 37 -4.29 14.34 -4.42
N ASP A 38 -3.42 13.59 -5.11
CA ASP A 38 -2.04 13.26 -4.70
C ASP A 38 -1.92 12.30 -3.49
N GLN A 39 -3.04 11.93 -2.86
CA GLN A 39 -3.06 11.02 -1.72
C GLN A 39 -3.31 9.58 -2.16
N ILE A 40 -2.38 8.67 -1.85
CA ILE A 40 -2.56 7.24 -2.12
C ILE A 40 -3.40 6.63 -1.00
N ARG A 41 -4.45 5.88 -1.35
CA ARG A 41 -5.33 5.17 -0.44
C ARG A 41 -5.28 3.68 -0.72
N VAL A 42 -4.95 2.90 0.29
CA VAL A 42 -4.84 1.44 0.19
C VAL A 42 -5.88 0.80 1.08
N TYR A 43 -6.83 0.13 0.46
CA TYR A 43 -7.90 -0.60 1.12
C TYR A 43 -7.46 -2.05 1.23
N VAL A 44 -7.45 -2.60 2.45
CA VAL A 44 -7.13 -4.00 2.70
C VAL A 44 -8.22 -4.63 3.55
N THR A 45 -8.56 -5.88 3.24
CA THR A 45 -9.50 -6.68 4.05
C THR A 45 -8.87 -7.11 5.38
N THR A 46 -7.53 -7.03 5.48
CA THR A 46 -6.77 -7.43 6.67
C THR A 46 -7.00 -6.47 7.83
N VAL A 47 -7.17 -7.04 9.02
CA VAL A 47 -7.26 -6.31 10.28
C VAL A 47 -5.91 -5.67 10.65
N PRO A 48 -5.90 -4.49 11.28
CA PRO A 48 -4.67 -3.80 11.68
C PRO A 48 -4.10 -4.40 12.98
N GLU A 49 -3.95 -5.72 13.03
CA GLU A 49 -3.39 -6.43 14.18
C GLU A 49 -1.97 -6.89 13.87
N ASP A 50 -1.05 -6.64 14.80
CA ASP A 50 0.31 -7.21 14.83
C ASP A 50 1.08 -7.07 13.50
N GLY A 51 1.02 -5.90 12.87
CA GLY A 51 1.74 -5.62 11.61
C GLY A 51 1.20 -6.34 10.35
N LYS A 52 0.16 -7.19 10.47
CA LYS A 52 -0.43 -7.92 9.34
C LYS A 52 -0.99 -7.00 8.26
N ALA A 53 -1.61 -5.88 8.67
CA ALA A 53 -2.07 -4.86 7.72
C ALA A 53 -0.91 -4.25 6.93
N THR A 54 0.23 -3.95 7.58
CA THR A 54 1.42 -3.42 6.90
C THR A 54 1.95 -4.41 5.87
N ALA A 55 2.03 -5.70 6.22
CA ALA A 55 2.45 -6.74 5.28
C ALA A 55 1.50 -6.87 4.08
N ALA A 56 0.19 -6.78 4.31
CA ALA A 56 -0.81 -6.79 3.25
C ALA A 56 -0.68 -5.57 2.32
N VAL A 57 -0.47 -4.37 2.89
CA VAL A 57 -0.28 -3.12 2.14
C VAL A 57 0.99 -3.18 1.31
N ILE A 58 2.13 -3.59 1.88
CA ILE A 58 3.39 -3.73 1.15
C ILE A 58 3.23 -4.71 -0.02
N LYS A 59 2.57 -5.85 0.20
CA LYS A 59 2.31 -6.83 -0.87
C LYS A 59 1.45 -6.23 -1.99
N LEU A 60 0.47 -5.40 -1.65
CA LEU A 60 -0.41 -4.75 -2.61
C LEU A 60 0.33 -3.67 -3.42
N LEU A 61 1.04 -2.78 -2.73
CA LEU A 61 1.83 -1.70 -3.32
C LEU A 61 2.93 -2.26 -4.23
N ALA A 62 3.68 -3.27 -3.78
CA ALA A 62 4.72 -3.92 -4.56
C ALA A 62 4.18 -4.44 -5.90
N LYS A 63 3.00 -5.07 -5.89
CA LYS A 63 2.37 -5.60 -7.10
C LYS A 63 1.84 -4.48 -8.02
N ALA A 64 1.39 -3.36 -7.46
CA ALA A 64 0.89 -2.23 -8.22
C ALA A 64 2.02 -1.41 -8.88
N LEU A 65 3.13 -1.24 -8.16
CA LEU A 65 4.34 -0.57 -8.64
C LEU A 65 5.22 -1.48 -9.52
N GLY A 66 5.00 -2.79 -9.49
CA GLY A 66 5.84 -3.76 -10.21
C GLY A 66 7.23 -3.94 -9.58
N VAL A 67 7.37 -3.65 -8.28
CA VAL A 67 8.66 -3.67 -7.55
C VAL A 67 8.71 -4.78 -6.52
N ALA A 68 9.91 -5.14 -6.07
CA ALA A 68 10.09 -6.07 -4.96
C ALA A 68 9.60 -5.45 -3.64
N LYS A 69 9.04 -6.27 -2.75
CA LYS A 69 8.60 -5.81 -1.41
C LYS A 69 9.74 -5.20 -0.61
N SER A 70 10.97 -5.69 -0.79
CA SER A 70 12.17 -5.17 -0.12
C SER A 70 12.53 -3.74 -0.52
N ARG A 71 12.02 -3.26 -1.67
CA ARG A 71 12.18 -1.87 -2.10
C ARG A 71 11.21 -0.92 -1.42
N LEU A 72 10.19 -1.43 -0.73
CA LEU A 72 9.25 -0.61 0.02
C LEU A 72 9.67 -0.55 1.48
N VAL A 73 10.31 0.56 1.86
CA VAL A 73 10.75 0.80 3.22
C VAL A 73 9.71 1.64 3.95
N LEU A 74 9.19 1.15 5.06
CA LEU A 74 8.31 1.93 5.91
C LEU A 74 9.14 2.97 6.68
N VAL A 75 8.97 4.25 6.35
CA VAL A 75 9.67 5.36 7.02
C VAL A 75 8.91 5.82 8.25
N ARG A 76 7.57 5.94 8.16
CA ARG A 76 6.71 6.43 9.25
C ARG A 76 5.34 5.76 9.28
N GLY A 77 4.70 5.78 10.45
CA GLY A 77 3.31 5.36 10.61
C GLY A 77 3.13 3.85 10.83
N ALA A 78 4.09 3.16 11.45
CA ALA A 78 3.96 1.72 11.75
C ALA A 78 2.66 1.37 12.48
N THR A 79 2.25 2.18 13.44
CA THR A 79 1.02 2.05 14.24
C THR A 79 -0.16 2.88 13.71
N SER A 80 0.09 3.78 12.75
CA SER A 80 -0.92 4.68 12.18
C SER A 80 -1.51 4.15 10.87
N ARG A 81 -2.72 4.61 10.56
CA ARG A 81 -3.36 4.39 9.25
C ARG A 81 -2.68 5.18 8.15
N ASP A 82 -2.16 6.37 8.46
CA ASP A 82 -1.36 7.18 7.57
C ASP A 82 0.10 6.71 7.69
N LYS A 83 0.62 6.12 6.62
CA LYS A 83 1.94 5.51 6.52
C LYS A 83 2.77 6.22 5.48
N VAL A 84 4.06 6.41 5.73
CA VAL A 84 4.99 6.93 4.73
C VAL A 84 5.92 5.79 4.33
N PHE A 85 5.95 5.50 3.04
CA PHE A 85 6.86 4.53 2.46
C PHE A 85 7.88 5.25 1.59
N ARG A 86 9.10 4.72 1.55
CA ARG A 86 10.14 5.10 0.61
C ARG A 86 10.31 3.97 -0.40
N LEU A 87 10.41 4.33 -1.66
CA LEU A 87 10.81 3.39 -2.71
C LEU A 87 12.32 3.41 -2.84
N GLU A 88 12.97 2.26 -2.76
CA GLU A 88 14.42 2.05 -3.00
C GLU A 88 14.70 1.29 -4.32
#